data_AF-A0A673YU79-F1
#
_entry.id   AF-A0A673YU79-F1
#
_cell.length_a   1.000
_cell.length_b   1.000
_cell.length_c   1.000
_cell.angle_alpha   90.00
_cell.angle_beta   90.00
_cell.angle_gamma   90.00
#
_symmetry.space_group_name_H-M   'P 1'
#
loop_
_entity.id
_entity.type
_entity.pdbx_description
1 polymer ?
#
loop_
_entity_poly.entity_id
_entity_poly.type
_entity_poly.pdbx_seq_one_letter_code
_entity_poly.pdbx_strand_id
1 'polypeptide(L)'
;MSRIYMSKYDEMRKGGYLMSNNHKWKACFQEDGNFVIYDRKPMWNSDTAGQRDKDNKMIWQTKCPASGGCVMMCRMWLCNDGTMVVERDGEEVWSSAQSKGFKQ
;
A
#
# COMPACT_ATOMS: atom_id res chain seq x y z
N MET A 1 -4.75 -5.54 17.47
CA MET A 1 -3.36 -5.72 17.03
C MET A 1 -3.17 -4.96 15.74
N SER A 2 -2.14 -4.11 15.62
CA SER A 2 -1.80 -3.44 14.37
C SER A 2 -1.06 -4.41 13.44
N ARG A 3 -1.48 -4.50 12.18
CA ARG A 3 -0.83 -5.35 11.18
C ARG A 3 0.42 -4.62 10.65
N ILE A 4 1.49 -5.34 10.36
CA ILE A 4 2.74 -4.73 9.84
C ILE A 4 2.93 -5.02 8.34
N TYR A 5 2.19 -6.01 7.81
CA TYR A 5 2.19 -6.42 6.41
C TYR A 5 0.81 -6.90 5.96
N MET A 6 0.60 -6.97 4.65
CA MET A 6 -0.52 -7.64 3.98
C MET A 6 0.04 -8.69 3.01
N SER A 7 -0.55 -9.87 3.01
CA SER A 7 -0.25 -10.95 2.07
C SER A 7 -1.18 -10.91 0.86
N LYS A 8 -0.91 -11.77 -0.12
CA LYS A 8 -1.83 -12.03 -1.24
C LYS A 8 -3.26 -12.27 -0.72
N TYR A 9 -4.24 -11.62 -1.35
CA TYR A 9 -5.67 -11.65 -1.02
C TYR A 9 -6.09 -10.97 0.30
N ASP A 10 -5.17 -10.37 1.04
CA ASP A 10 -5.55 -9.50 2.14
C ASP A 10 -6.14 -8.19 1.62
N GLU A 11 -7.14 -7.69 2.35
CA GLU A 11 -7.78 -6.42 2.07
C GLU A 11 -7.63 -5.50 3.28
N MET A 12 -7.26 -4.24 3.02
CA MET A 12 -7.38 -3.16 3.98
C MET A 12 -8.68 -2.40 3.72
N ARG A 13 -9.63 -2.52 4.65
CA ARG A 13 -10.87 -1.74 4.61
C ARG A 13 -10.60 -0.29 5.03
N LYS A 14 -11.53 0.61 4.70
CA LYS A 14 -11.49 2.02 5.12
C LYS A 14 -11.27 2.13 6.63
N GLY A 15 -10.40 3.04 7.04
CA GLY A 15 -9.95 3.20 8.42
C GLY A 15 -8.88 2.19 8.86
N GLY A 16 -8.63 1.15 8.07
CA GLY A 16 -7.56 0.18 8.29
C GLY A 16 -6.18 0.82 8.11
N TYR A 17 -5.19 0.22 8.77
CA TYR A 17 -3.81 0.69 8.69
C TYR A 17 -2.78 -0.40 8.94
N LEU A 18 -1.57 -0.18 8.41
CA LEU A 18 -0.35 -0.85 8.83
C LEU A 18 0.44 0.06 9.77
N MET A 19 1.11 -0.54 10.75
CA MET A 19 2.05 0.14 11.64
C MET A 19 3.44 -0.48 11.46
N SER A 20 4.46 0.35 11.32
CA SER A 20 5.85 -0.09 11.34
C SER A 20 6.22 -0.71 12.69
N ASN A 21 7.21 -1.60 12.72
CA ASN A 21 7.64 -2.26 13.96
C ASN A 21 8.12 -1.26 15.04
N ASN A 22 8.71 -0.14 14.63
CA ASN A 22 9.14 0.91 15.54
C ASN A 22 8.01 1.88 15.96
N HIS A 23 6.77 1.67 15.49
CA HIS A 23 5.58 2.46 15.79
C HIS A 23 5.68 3.95 15.40
N LYS A 24 6.62 4.33 14.53
CA LYS A 24 6.77 5.71 14.05
C LYS A 24 5.96 5.97 12.79
N TRP A 25 5.92 4.98 11.90
CA TRP A 25 5.26 5.08 10.62
C TRP A 25 3.95 4.33 10.59
N LYS A 26 2.95 4.94 9.96
CA LYS A 26 1.62 4.40 9.77
C LYS A 26 1.19 4.57 8.32
N ALA A 27 0.80 3.47 7.67
CA ALA A 27 0.15 3.54 6.36
C ALA A 27 -1.34 3.27 6.52
N CYS A 28 -2.18 4.20 6.08
CA CYS A 28 -3.61 4.22 6.38
C CYS A 28 -4.43 4.33 5.11
N PHE A 29 -5.47 3.51 4.99
CA PHE A 29 -6.51 3.72 3.98
C PHE A 29 -7.62 4.57 4.60
N GLN A 30 -7.62 5.85 4.27
CA GLN A 30 -8.51 6.84 4.86
C GLN A 30 -9.96 6.68 4.36
N GLU A 31 -10.91 7.26 5.09
CA GLU A 31 -12.35 7.17 4.74
C GLU A 31 -12.72 7.93 3.45
N ASP A 32 -11.91 8.93 3.11
CA ASP A 32 -12.01 9.72 1.89
C ASP A 32 -11.53 8.97 0.64
N GLY A 33 -10.98 7.75 0.79
CA GLY A 33 -10.46 6.92 -0.29
C GLY A 33 -8.99 7.16 -0.63
N ASN A 34 -8.27 7.96 0.16
CA ASN A 34 -6.84 8.16 0.00
C ASN A 34 -6.03 7.09 0.74
N PHE A 35 -4.94 6.62 0.13
CA PHE A 35 -3.95 5.78 0.81
C PHE A 35 -2.74 6.64 1.17
N VAL A 36 -2.43 6.76 2.46
CA VAL A 36 -1.46 7.73 2.96
C VAL A 36 -0.50 7.09 3.96
N ILE A 37 0.79 7.37 3.80
CA ILE A 37 1.86 7.01 4.73
C ILE A 37 2.22 8.25 5.56
N TYR A 38 2.13 8.07 6.87
CA TYR A 38 2.39 9.07 7.89
C TYR A 38 3.63 8.68 8.70
N ASP A 39 4.42 9.68 9.04
CA ASP A 39 5.13 9.71 10.33
C ASP A 39 4.22 10.49 11.32
N ARG A 40 4.63 11.69 11.78
CA ARG A 40 3.71 12.63 12.46
C ARG A 40 2.88 13.46 11.49
N LYS A 41 3.35 13.57 10.25
CA LYS A 41 2.73 14.33 9.15
C LYS A 41 2.63 13.41 7.92
N PRO A 42 1.72 13.70 6.96
CA PRO A 42 1.65 12.92 5.72
C PRO A 42 2.96 13.09 4.95
N MET A 43 3.62 11.97 4.65
CA MET A 43 4.89 11.93 3.92
C MET A 43 4.70 11.41 2.49
N TRP A 44 3.73 10.53 2.29
CA TRP A 44 3.37 10.01 0.98
C TRP A 44 1.87 9.75 0.91
N ASN A 45 1.24 9.97 -0.23
CA ASN A 45 -0.16 9.68 -0.53
C ASN A 45 -0.33 9.14 -1.96
N SER A 46 -1.46 8.48 -2.23
CA SER A 46 -1.88 8.05 -3.57
C SER A 46 -2.58 9.16 -4.37
N ASP A 47 -2.93 10.28 -3.73
CA ASP A 47 -3.75 11.38 -4.26
C ASP A 47 -5.09 10.91 -4.84
N THR A 48 -5.75 9.99 -4.14
CA THR A 48 -7.07 9.46 -4.53
C THR A 48 -8.19 9.97 -3.62
N ALA A 49 -7.90 10.97 -2.78
CA ALA A 49 -8.88 11.58 -1.88
C ALA A 49 -10.10 12.10 -2.66
N GLY A 50 -11.29 11.69 -2.23
CA GLY A 50 -12.56 12.10 -2.87
C GLY A 50 -12.83 11.46 -4.22
N GLN A 51 -11.90 10.66 -4.76
CA GLN A 51 -12.14 9.85 -5.95
C GLN A 51 -12.94 8.62 -5.50
N ARG A 52 -14.27 8.74 -5.58
CA ARG A 52 -15.18 7.60 -5.40
C ARG A 52 -15.58 7.14 -6.77
N ASP A 53 -15.08 5.97 -7.17
CA ASP A 53 -15.63 5.31 -8.34
C ASP A 53 -17.03 4.80 -7.99
N LYS A 54 -18.03 5.26 -8.74
CA LYS A 54 -19.43 4.82 -8.58
C LYS A 54 -19.62 3.39 -9.08
N ASP A 55 -18.67 2.88 -9.86
CA ASP A 55 -18.74 1.59 -10.55
C ASP A 55 -17.75 0.56 -9.98
N ASN A 56 -17.19 0.81 -8.79
CA ASN A 56 -16.24 -0.07 -8.09
C ASN A 56 -14.96 -0.37 -8.90
N LYS A 57 -14.60 0.49 -9.86
CA LYS A 57 -13.39 0.35 -10.66
C LYS A 57 -12.16 0.82 -9.87
N MET A 58 -11.03 0.17 -10.15
CA MET A 58 -9.77 0.49 -9.47
C MET A 58 -9.28 1.89 -9.86
N ILE A 59 -8.87 2.67 -8.86
CA ILE A 59 -8.43 4.06 -9.06
C ILE A 59 -6.90 4.14 -9.05
N TRP A 60 -6.26 3.36 -8.17
CA TRP A 60 -4.81 3.35 -8.00
C TRP A 60 -4.27 1.93 -7.96
N GLN A 61 -3.11 1.73 -8.58
CA GLN A 61 -2.38 0.47 -8.55
C GLN A 61 -0.87 0.69 -8.65
N THR A 62 -0.08 -0.25 -8.11
CA THR A 62 1.39 -0.24 -8.20
C THR A 62 1.91 -0.54 -9.61
N LYS A 63 1.06 -1.14 -10.48
CA LYS A 63 1.45 -1.61 -11.83
C LYS A 63 2.63 -2.59 -11.83
N CYS A 64 2.72 -3.46 -10.82
CA CYS A 64 3.68 -4.56 -10.86
C CYS A 64 3.24 -5.59 -11.92
N PRO A 65 4.03 -5.88 -12.97
CA PRO A 65 3.63 -6.81 -14.03
C PRO A 65 3.29 -8.17 -13.43
N ALA A 66 2.24 -8.86 -13.89
CA ALA A 66 1.99 -10.24 -13.50
C ALA A 66 3.12 -11.11 -14.06
N SER A 67 3.83 -11.86 -13.21
CA SER A 67 4.71 -12.92 -13.70
C SER A 67 3.82 -14.04 -14.23
N GLY A 68 4.11 -14.56 -15.41
CA GLY A 68 3.32 -15.62 -16.06
C GLY A 68 3.34 -16.98 -15.33
N GLY A 69 3.78 -17.02 -14.07
CA GLY A 69 3.88 -18.20 -13.23
C GLY A 69 3.09 -18.06 -11.93
N CYS A 70 2.90 -19.17 -11.21
CA CYS A 70 2.27 -19.17 -9.89
C CYS A 70 3.07 -18.29 -8.91
N VAL A 71 2.51 -17.13 -8.55
CA VAL A 71 3.03 -16.29 -7.46
C VAL A 71 2.79 -17.02 -6.14
N MET A 72 3.88 -17.51 -5.54
CA MET A 72 3.84 -18.28 -4.29
C MET A 72 3.74 -17.35 -3.09
N MET A 73 4.45 -16.21 -3.14
CA MET A 73 4.37 -15.16 -2.13
C MET A 73 4.27 -13.79 -2.78
N CYS A 74 3.31 -13.01 -2.29
CA CYS A 74 3.23 -11.58 -2.53
C CYS A 74 2.95 -10.94 -1.19
N ARG A 75 3.77 -9.97 -0.79
CA ARG A 75 3.66 -9.31 0.50
C ARG A 75 3.91 -7.83 0.35
N MET A 76 3.05 -7.04 0.97
CA MET A 76 3.23 -5.61 1.14
C MET A 76 3.52 -5.31 2.61
N TRP A 77 4.55 -4.54 2.93
CA TRP A 77 4.83 -4.16 4.32
C TRP A 77 5.41 -2.75 4.46
N LEU A 78 5.24 -2.20 5.66
CA LEU A 78 5.76 -0.88 6.00
C LEU A 78 7.09 -1.02 6.77
N CYS A 79 8.16 -0.52 6.18
CA CYS A 79 9.49 -0.48 6.79
C CYS A 79 9.57 0.59 7.90
N ASN A 80 10.58 0.44 8.77
CA ASN A 80 10.85 1.35 9.88
C ASN A 80 11.35 2.75 9.45
N ASP A 81 11.73 2.90 8.19
CA ASP A 81 12.14 4.16 7.56
C ASP A 81 10.97 4.88 6.85
N GLY A 82 9.76 4.30 6.87
CA GLY A 82 8.58 4.85 6.23
C GLY A 82 8.36 4.41 4.78
N THR A 83 9.24 3.57 4.24
CA THR A 83 9.07 3.01 2.90
C THR A 83 8.05 1.88 2.93
N MET A 84 7.03 1.94 2.07
CA MET A 84 6.17 0.80 1.78
C MET A 84 6.78 -0.01 0.65
N VAL A 85 6.97 -1.30 0.86
CA VAL A 85 7.55 -2.23 -0.11
C VAL A 85 6.50 -3.27 -0.49
N VAL A 86 6.43 -3.58 -1.79
CA VAL A 86 5.74 -4.76 -2.32
C VAL A 86 6.81 -5.70 -2.85
N GLU A 87 6.84 -6.91 -2.31
CA GLU A 87 7.72 -7.99 -2.72
C GLU A 87 6.90 -9.11 -3.34
N ARG A 88 7.53 -9.78 -4.30
CA ARG A 88 7.04 -11.00 -4.91
C ARG A 88 8.14 -12.04 -4.93
N ASP A 89 7.87 -13.20 -4.36
CA ASP A 89 8.78 -14.37 -4.38
C ASP A 89 10.24 -14.03 -3.98
N GLY A 90 10.42 -13.10 -3.03
CA GLY A 90 11.75 -12.65 -2.56
C GLY A 90 12.32 -11.42 -3.28
N GLU A 91 11.68 -10.92 -4.33
CA GLU A 91 12.13 -9.74 -5.09
C GLU A 91 11.24 -8.52 -4.84
N GLU A 92 11.84 -7.36 -4.58
CA GLU A 92 11.10 -6.08 -4.54
C GLU A 92 10.58 -5.73 -5.94
N VAL A 93 9.26 -5.59 -6.07
CA VAL A 93 8.59 -5.24 -7.34
C VAL A 93 8.03 -3.82 -7.35
N TRP A 94 7.93 -3.17 -6.19
CA TRP A 94 7.54 -1.77 -6.06
C TRP A 94 7.88 -1.22 -4.68
N SER A 95 8.26 0.05 -4.61
CA SER A 95 8.33 0.79 -3.35
C SER A 95 7.84 2.23 -3.46
N SER A 96 7.30 2.74 -2.36
CA SER A 96 6.80 4.12 -2.27
C SER A 96 7.90 5.18 -2.42
N ALA A 97 9.16 4.80 -2.19
CA ALA A 97 10.33 5.64 -2.40
C ALA A 97 10.63 5.86 -3.89
N GLN A 98 10.34 4.86 -4.73
CA GLN A 98 10.64 4.89 -6.16
C GLN A 98 9.44 5.35 -7.00
N SER A 99 8.22 5.24 -6.47
CA SER A 99 7.01 5.47 -7.28
C SER A 99 5.82 5.97 -6.45
N LYS A 100 5.00 6.80 -7.11
CA LYS A 100 3.66 7.20 -6.64
C LYS A 100 2.55 6.26 -7.13
N GLY A 101 2.92 5.16 -7.78
CA GLY A 101 1.99 4.24 -8.45
C GLY A 101 1.35 4.87 -9.69
N PHE A 102 0.32 4.21 -10.20
CA PHE A 102 -0.42 4.63 -11.39
C PHE A 102 -1.90 4.82 -11.06
N LYS A 103 -2.46 5.89 -11.62
CA LYS A 103 -3.88 6.26 -11.50
C LYS A 103 -4.58 6.02 -12.84
N GLN A 104 -5.78 5.46 -12.82
CA GLN A 104 -6.59 5.22 -14.02
C GLN A 104 -7.44 6.42 -14.43
#